data_AF-A0A355V5U5-F1
#
_entry.id   AF-A0A355V5U5-F1
#
_cell.length_a   1.000
_cell.length_b   1.000
_cell.length_c   1.000
_cell.angle_alpha   90.00
_cell.angle_beta   90.00
_cell.angle_gamma   90.00
#
_symmetry.space_group_name_H-M   'P 1'
#
loop_
_entity.id
_entity.type
_entity.pdbx_description
1 polymer ?
#
loop_
_entity_poly.entity_id
_entity_poly.type
_entity_poly.pdbx_seq_one_letter_code
_entity_poly.pdbx_strand_id
1 'polypeptide(L)' 'MTHESPQFSDADYQAFRTFLSQACGIVLGENKQYLVANRMRRIMEQHGFANLTSLISRIHQGTVPHLKEAVIDAMTTNET' A
#
# COMPACT_ATOMS: atom_id res chain seq x y z
N MET A 1 -4.03 20.29 -16.17
CA MET A 1 -4.60 18.93 -16.06
C MET A 1 -4.40 18.52 -14.62
N THR A 2 -5.46 18.51 -13.83
CA THR A 2 -5.43 18.30 -12.38
C THR A 2 -4.95 16.87 -12.11
N HIS A 3 -3.73 16.71 -11.58
CA HIS A 3 -3.28 15.41 -11.10
C HIS A 3 -4.00 15.16 -9.76
N GLU A 4 -5.22 14.65 -9.83
CA GLU A 4 -5.89 14.04 -8.68
C GLU A 4 -5.04 12.83 -8.28
N SER A 5 -4.19 13.02 -7.26
CA SER A 5 -3.50 11.90 -6.64
C SER A 5 -4.58 10.95 -6.12
N PRO A 6 -4.53 9.64 -6.41
CA PRO A 6 -5.53 8.71 -5.92
C PRO A 6 -5.55 8.80 -4.40
N GLN A 7 -6.56 9.46 -3.87
CA GLN A 7 -6.75 9.59 -2.45
C GLN A 7 -7.44 8.30 -2.02
N PHE A 8 -6.67 7.41 -1.40
CA PHE A 8 -7.23 6.21 -0.80
C PHE A 8 -8.33 6.61 0.18
N SER A 9 -9.44 5.88 0.14
CA SER A 9 -10.49 6.11 1.13
C SER A 9 -9.96 5.81 2.53
N ASP A 10 -10.58 6.39 3.56
CA ASP A 10 -10.28 6.03 4.95
C ASP A 10 -10.37 4.52 5.17
N ALA A 11 -11.34 3.84 4.55
CA ALA A 11 -11.49 2.39 4.64
C ALA A 11 -10.29 1.64 4.06
N ASP A 12 -9.82 2.01 2.86
CA ASP A 12 -8.65 1.39 2.24
C ASP A 12 -7.39 1.62 3.08
N TYR A 13 -7.26 2.84 3.63
CA TYR A 13 -6.15 3.20 4.48
C TYR A 13 -6.15 2.39 5.78
N GLN A 14 -7.29 2.24 6.46
CA GLN A 14 -7.39 1.44 7.68
C GLN A 14 -7.14 -0.06 7.42
N ALA A 15 -7.62 -0.58 6.29
CA ALA A 15 -7.31 -1.95 5.87
C ALA A 15 -5.80 -2.14 5.66
N PHE A 16 -5.14 -1.18 5.01
CA PHE A 16 -3.70 -1.20 4.81
C PHE A 16 -2.90 -1.11 6.12
N ARG A 17 -3.30 -0.23 7.05
CA ARG A 17 -2.69 -0.14 8.39
C ARG A 17 -2.77 -1.47 9.13
N THR A 18 -3.94 -2.11 9.08
CA THR A 18 -4.17 -3.41 9.71
C THR A 18 -3.26 -4.47 9.09
N PHE A 19 -3.18 -4.51 7.76
CA PHE A 19 -2.29 -5.41 7.04
C PHE A 19 -0.82 -5.21 7.45
N LEU A 20 -0.29 -3.98 7.42
CA LEU A 20 1.11 -3.71 7.80
C LEU A 20 1.40 -4.08 9.25
N SER A 21 0.50 -3.72 10.17
CA SER A 21 0.64 -4.08 11.58
C SER A 21 0.69 -5.59 11.77
N GLN A 22 -0.13 -6.35 11.05
CA GLN A 22 -0.13 -7.82 11.10
C GLN A 22 1.10 -8.43 10.43
N ALA A 23 1.59 -7.81 9.35
CA ALA A 23 2.69 -8.33 8.55
C ALA A 23 4.06 -8.12 9.20
N CYS A 24 4.30 -6.96 9.81
CA CYS A 24 5.61 -6.57 10.33
C CYS A 24 5.58 -5.80 11.67
N GLY A 25 4.41 -5.67 12.32
CA GLY A 25 4.29 -4.97 13.61
C GLY A 25 4.33 -3.45 13.52
N ILE A 26 4.34 -2.87 12.30
CA ILE A 26 4.40 -1.42 12.11
C ILE A 26 2.99 -0.82 12.20
N VAL A 27 2.83 0.11 13.15
CA VAL A 27 1.63 0.93 13.26
C VAL A 27 1.88 2.27 12.57
N LEU A 28 1.23 2.49 11.42
CA LEU A 28 1.22 3.79 10.77
C LEU A 28 0.31 4.75 11.53
N GLY A 29 0.73 6.00 11.74
CA GLY A 29 -0.12 7.08 12.26
C GLY A 29 -0.97 7.71 11.15
N GLU A 30 -2.11 8.31 11.51
CA GLU A 30 -3.12 8.83 10.58
C GLU A 30 -2.58 9.89 9.59
N ASN A 31 -1.55 10.63 10.00
CA ASN A 31 -0.87 11.63 9.17
C ASN A 31 0.02 11.03 8.06
N LYS A 32 0.06 9.70 7.89
CA LYS A 32 0.90 9.02 6.89
C LYS A 32 0.12 8.51 5.67
N GLN A 33 -1.16 8.85 5.52
CA GLN A 33 -1.97 8.43 4.36
C GLN A 33 -1.37 8.88 3.02
N TYR A 34 -0.81 10.09 2.96
CA TYR A 34 -0.11 10.58 1.77
C TYR A 34 1.12 9.73 1.40
N LEU A 35 1.91 9.31 2.40
CA LEU A 35 3.07 8.44 2.18
C LEU A 35 2.65 7.10 1.59
N VAL A 36 1.57 6.51 2.14
CA VAL A 36 0.98 5.27 1.63
C VAL A 36 0.49 5.46 0.20
N ALA A 37 -0.24 6.53 -0.09
CA ALA A 37 -0.70 6.87 -1.44
C ALA A 37 0.46 6.91 -2.45
N ASN A 38 1.54 7.63 -2.12
CA ASN A 38 2.66 7.78 -3.03
C ASN A 38 3.42 6.46 -3.26
N ARG A 39 3.71 5.71 -2.20
CA ARG A 39 4.47 4.44 -2.30
C ARG A 39 3.64 3.34 -2.97
N MET A 40 2.38 3.18 -2.56
CA MET A 40 1.50 2.15 -3.13
C MET A 40 1.14 2.44 -4.57
N ARG A 41 1.05 3.71 -5.00
CA ARG A 41 0.87 4.04 -6.42
C ARG A 41 1.95 3.41 -7.29
N ARG A 42 3.22 3.50 -6.89
CA ARG A 42 4.34 2.93 -7.66
C ARG A 42 4.23 1.40 -7.76
N ILE A 43 3.93 0.74 -6.65
CA ILE A 43 3.71 -0.72 -6.61
C ILE A 43 2.50 -1.11 -7.48
N MET A 44 1.40 -0.37 -7.38
CA MET A 44 0.20 -0.61 -8.17
C MET A 44 0.45 -0.44 -9.66
N GLU A 45 1.16 0.60 -10.08
CA GLU A 45 1.55 0.83 -11.48
C GLU A 45 2.47 -0.30 -11.99
N GLN A 46 3.43 -0.75 -11.19
CA GLN A 46 4.36 -1.83 -11.57
C GLN A 46 3.65 -3.18 -11.76
N HIS A 47 2.63 -3.47 -10.96
CA HIS A 47 1.92 -4.76 -10.99
C HIS A 47 0.56 -4.68 -11.70
N GLY A 48 0.15 -3.52 -12.20
CA GLY A 48 -1.11 -3.33 -12.93
C GLY A 48 -2.37 -3.36 -12.06
N PHE A 49 -2.29 -2.93 -10.80
CA PHE A 49 -3.45 -2.87 -9.91
C PHE A 49 -4.22 -1.56 -10.05
N ALA A 50 -5.53 -1.64 -10.18
CA ALA A 50 -6.41 -0.48 -10.33
C ALA A 50 -6.67 0.27 -9.01
N ASN A 51 -6.60 -0.42 -7.87
CA ASN A 51 -6.88 0.18 -6.55
C ASN A 51 -6.16 -0.58 -5.41
N LEU A 52 -6.06 0.08 -4.25
CA LEU A 52 -5.39 -0.46 -3.06
C LEU A 52 -6.07 -1.73 -2.53
N THR A 53 -7.40 -1.80 -2.60
CA THR A 53 -8.17 -2.97 -2.16
C THR A 53 -7.87 -4.22 -2.98
N SER A 54 -7.70 -4.07 -4.29
CA SER A 54 -7.25 -5.15 -5.19
C SER A 54 -5.84 -5.61 -4.84
N LEU A 55 -4.93 -4.67 -4.56
CA LEU A 55 -3.58 -4.96 -4.11
C LEU A 55 -3.59 -5.76 -2.80
N ILE A 56 -4.28 -5.27 -1.76
CA ILE A 56 -4.39 -5.94 -0.45
C ILE A 56 -5.01 -7.33 -0.60
N SER A 57 -6.10 -7.45 -1.36
CA SER A 57 -6.76 -8.74 -1.61
C SER A 57 -5.79 -9.74 -2.27
N ARG A 58 -4.98 -9.28 -3.24
CA ARG A 58 -4.01 -10.13 -3.92
C ARG A 58 -2.87 -10.58 -3.00
N ILE A 59 -2.45 -9.72 -2.08
CA ILE A 59 -1.48 -10.06 -1.04
C ILE A 59 -2.04 -11.17 -0.14
N HIS A 60 -3.28 -11.04 0.34
CA HIS A 60 -3.92 -12.07 1.17
C HIS A 60 -4.12 -13.39 0.44
N GLN A 61 -4.40 -13.35 -0.86
CA GLN A 61 -4.48 -14.56 -1.70
C GLN A 61 -3.13 -15.26 -1.88
N GLY A 62 -2.00 -14.59 -1.68
CA GLY A 62 -0.66 -15.17 -1.85
C GLY A 62 -0.34 -15.60 -3.30
N THR A 63 -1.06 -15.06 -4.27
CA THR A 63 -1.02 -15.50 -5.68
C THR A 63 0.00 -14.76 -6.53
N VAL A 64 0.55 -13.65 -6.03
CA VAL A 64 1.65 -12.92 -6.68
C VAL A 64 2.90 -13.11 -5.81
N PRO A 65 3.93 -13.80 -6.31
CA PRO A 65 5.18 -13.98 -5.59
C PRO A 65 5.79 -12.65 -5.18
N HIS A 66 6.38 -12.59 -4.00
CA HIS A 66 7.11 -11.43 -3.46
C HIS A 66 6.30 -10.12 -3.33
N LEU A 67 5.00 -10.09 -3.67
CA LEU A 67 4.19 -8.88 -3.58
C LEU A 67 4.07 -8.35 -2.15
N LYS A 68 3.94 -9.27 -1.19
CA LYS A 68 3.90 -8.92 0.24
C LYS A 68 5.21 -8.24 0.67
N GLU A 69 6.34 -8.82 0.29
CA GLU A 69 7.68 -8.30 0.62
C GLU A 69 7.90 -6.93 -0.01
N ALA A 70 7.59 -6.78 -1.30
CA ALA A 70 7.71 -5.51 -2.01
C ALA A 70 6.88 -4.38 -1.38
N VAL A 71 5.67 -4.67 -0.89
CA VAL A 71 4.83 -3.69 -0.19
C VAL A 71 5.40 -3.31 1.18
N ILE A 72 5.92 -4.29 1.93
CA ILE A 72 6.56 -4.02 3.23
C ILE A 72 7.81 -3.17 3.00
N ASP A 73 8.67 -3.56 2.07
CA ASP A 73 9.89 -2.84 1.70
C ASP A 73 9.58 -1.42 1.25
N ALA A 74 8.56 -1.20 0.41
CA ALA A 74 8.17 0.14 -0.02
C ALA A 74 7.76 1.07 1.14
N MET A 75 7.38 0.50 2.29
CA MET A 75 6.96 1.23 3.49
C MET A 75 8.06 1.33 4.56
N THR A 76 9.06 0.44 4.53
CA THR A 76 10.19 0.42 5.48
C THR A 76 11.49 0.96 4.90
N THR A 77 11.61 1.02 3.58
CA THR A 77 12.81 1.47 2.89
C THR A 77 12.77 2.96 2.64
N ASN A 78 13.76 3.65 3.20
CA ASN A 78 13.88 5.09 3.21
C ASN A 78 14.64 5.64 1.99
N GLU A 79 14.44 5.04 0.81
CA GLU A 79 15.11 5.49 -0.41
C GLU A 79 14.36 6.70 -1.00
N THR A 80 15.04 7.85 -0.88
CA THR A 80 14.86 9.11 -1.64
C THR A 80 15.62 9.07 -2.95
#